data_AF-A0A1W9JUY5-F1
#
_entry.id   AF-A0A1W9JUY5-F1
#
_cell.length_a   1.000
_cell.length_b   1.000
_cell.length_c   1.000
_cell.angle_alpha   90.00
_cell.angle_beta   90.00
_cell.angle_gamma   90.00
#
_symmetry.space_group_name_H-M   'P 1'
#
loop_
_entity.id
_entity.type
_entity.pdbx_description
1 polymer ?
#
loop_
_entity_poly.entity_id
_entity_poly.type
_entity_poly.pdbx_seq_one_letter_code
_entity_poly.pdbx_strand_id
1 'polypeptide(L)'
;METQFSNQQLKRINVQGILYMCSCPSQVGGQIDSLRKLFDYQANCSERTVSDVQTRVHQRIAAATQKAHLIMEECLKDVLDMEGWDPETLEMPAGLRTLLEQEIDSE
;
A
#
# COMPACT_ATOMS: atom_id res chain seq x y z
N MET A 1 -1.43 6.39 -12.51
CA MET A 1 -0.56 6.90 -11.42
C MET A 1 0.78 6.20 -11.54
N GLU A 2 1.90 6.89 -11.34
CA GLU A 2 3.21 6.24 -11.26
C GLU A 2 3.27 5.40 -9.97
N THR A 3 3.92 4.24 -10.02
CA THR A 3 3.91 3.28 -8.90
C THR A 3 5.29 2.70 -8.66
N GLN A 4 5.77 2.76 -7.42
CA GLN A 4 6.99 2.06 -6.98
C GLN A 4 6.75 0.56 -6.77
N PHE A 5 5.54 0.18 -6.30
CA PHE A 5 5.16 -1.21 -6.09
C PHE A 5 4.01 -1.62 -7.00
N SER A 6 4.17 -2.66 -7.80
CA SER A 6 3.05 -3.23 -8.56
C SER A 6 1.95 -3.79 -7.64
N ASN A 7 0.74 -3.95 -8.16
CA ASN A 7 -0.35 -4.62 -7.42
C ASN A 7 0.04 -6.04 -6.97
N GLN A 8 0.85 -6.74 -7.77
CA GLN A 8 1.34 -8.08 -7.43
C GLN A 8 2.33 -8.04 -6.26
N GLN A 9 3.23 -7.06 -6.23
CA GLN A 9 4.16 -6.85 -5.11
C GLN A 9 3.42 -6.51 -3.82
N LEU A 10 2.44 -5.59 -3.85
CA LEU A 10 1.60 -5.28 -2.69
C LEU A 10 0.86 -6.53 -2.18
N LYS A 11 0.30 -7.34 -3.08
CA LYS A 11 -0.34 -8.60 -2.71
C LYS A 11 0.63 -9.55 -2.02
N ARG A 12 1.87 -9.67 -2.52
CA ARG A 12 2.91 -10.53 -1.95
C ARG A 12 3.31 -10.08 -0.54
N ILE A 13 3.47 -8.78 -0.34
CA ILE A 13 3.79 -8.18 0.98
C ILE A 13 2.63 -8.44 1.95
N ASN A 14 1.39 -8.13 1.53
CA ASN A 14 0.21 -8.28 2.37
C ASN A 14 -0.02 -9.72 2.83
N VAL A 15 0.18 -10.70 1.95
CA VAL A 15 0.04 -12.12 2.29
C VAL A 15 1.07 -12.54 3.34
N GLN A 16 2.32 -12.12 3.20
CA GLN A 16 3.37 -12.46 4.16
C GLN A 16 3.15 -11.80 5.52
N GLY A 17 2.72 -10.53 5.57
CA GLY A 17 2.40 -9.89 6.85
C GLY A 17 1.21 -10.53 7.58
N ILE A 18 0.27 -11.15 6.86
CA ILE A 18 -0.79 -11.97 7.46
C ILE A 18 -0.22 -13.29 7.99
N LEU A 19 0.58 -14.00 7.18
CA LEU A 19 1.12 -15.31 7.53
C LEU A 19 2.04 -15.26 8.76
N TYR A 20 2.82 -14.19 8.89
CA TYR A 20 3.77 -14.03 9.98
C TYR A 20 3.29 -13.04 11.05
N MET A 21 2.02 -12.61 11.02
CA MET A 21 1.43 -11.64 11.95
C MET A 21 2.14 -10.27 12.06
N CYS A 22 3.11 -9.97 11.20
CA CYS A 22 3.68 -8.65 11.05
C CYS A 22 2.72 -7.76 10.23
N SER A 23 1.82 -7.07 10.93
CA SER A 23 0.75 -6.33 10.25
C SER A 23 1.20 -5.00 9.63
N CYS A 24 2.35 -4.44 10.00
CA CYS A 24 2.76 -3.09 9.61
C CYS A 24 2.91 -2.90 8.08
N PRO A 25 3.69 -3.72 7.35
CA PRO A 25 3.78 -3.62 5.89
C PRO A 25 2.43 -3.84 5.21
N SER A 26 1.63 -4.80 5.72
CA SER A 26 0.29 -5.11 5.19
C SER A 26 -0.70 -3.95 5.37
N GLN A 27 -0.66 -3.26 6.50
CA GLN A 27 -1.52 -2.11 6.76
C GLN A 27 -1.20 -0.95 5.82
N VAL A 28 0.09 -0.65 5.63
CA VAL A 28 0.56 0.36 4.68
C VAL A 28 0.17 -0.03 3.24
N GLY A 29 0.40 -1.28 2.84
CA GLY A 29 -0.01 -1.82 1.55
C GLY A 29 -1.51 -1.72 1.29
N GLY A 30 -2.33 -1.94 2.33
CA GLY A 30 -3.78 -1.72 2.28
C GLY A 30 -4.16 -0.28 1.97
N GLN A 31 -3.48 0.71 2.57
CA GLN A 31 -3.73 2.12 2.27
C GLN A 31 -3.36 2.48 0.82
N ILE A 32 -2.25 1.94 0.31
CA ILE A 32 -1.84 2.15 -1.09
C ILE A 32 -2.92 1.63 -2.05
N ASP A 33 -3.47 0.44 -1.80
CA ASP A 33 -4.55 -0.14 -2.60
C ASP A 33 -5.84 0.72 -2.52
N SER A 34 -6.23 1.19 -1.33
CA SER A 34 -7.36 2.11 -1.17
C SER A 34 -7.17 3.42 -1.93
N LEU A 35 -5.97 3.99 -1.93
CA LEU A 35 -5.66 5.22 -2.65
C LEU A 35 -5.73 5.02 -4.17
N ARG A 36 -5.25 3.88 -4.69
CA ARG A 36 -5.40 3.54 -6.12
C ARG A 36 -6.87 3.47 -6.54
N LYS A 37 -7.68 2.73 -5.77
CA LYS A 37 -9.14 2.64 -5.99
C LYS A 37 -9.81 4.00 -5.96
N LEU A 38 -9.42 4.87 -5.02
CA LEU A 38 -9.96 6.22 -4.93
C LEU A 38 -9.60 7.05 -6.17
N PHE A 39 -8.34 6.99 -6.62
CA PHE A 39 -7.88 7.71 -7.82
C PHE A 39 -8.65 7.26 -9.06
N ASP A 40 -8.77 5.95 -9.27
CA ASP A 40 -9.50 5.36 -10.40
C ASP A 40 -10.98 5.75 -10.36
N TYR A 41 -11.59 5.76 -9.17
CA TYR A 41 -12.96 6.24 -9.00
C TYR A 41 -13.12 7.70 -9.44
N GLN A 42 -12.19 8.60 -9.06
CA GLN A 42 -12.27 10.01 -9.48
C GLN A 42 -12.14 10.14 -11.00
N ALA A 43 -11.25 9.37 -11.63
CA ALA A 43 -11.10 9.37 -13.09
C ALA A 43 -12.40 8.89 -13.78
N ASN A 44 -12.93 7.74 -13.39
CA ASN A 44 -14.13 7.16 -13.99
C ASN A 44 -15.40 8.00 -13.74
N CYS A 45 -15.51 8.65 -12.58
CA CYS A 45 -16.65 9.51 -12.27
C CYS A 45 -16.57 10.85 -13.04
N SER A 46 -15.37 11.37 -13.28
CA SER A 46 -15.17 12.60 -14.04
C SER A 46 -15.73 12.54 -15.46
N GLU A 47 -15.73 11.37 -16.09
CA GLU A 47 -16.32 11.14 -17.42
C GLU A 47 -17.84 11.38 -17.47
N ARG A 48 -18.51 11.35 -16.31
CA ARG A 48 -19.96 11.50 -16.17
C ARG A 48 -20.35 12.85 -15.55
N THR A 49 -19.37 13.76 -15.37
CA THR A 49 -19.64 15.07 -14.78
C THR A 49 -20.34 16.02 -15.75
N VAL A 50 -21.23 16.84 -15.19
CA VAL A 50 -22.13 17.71 -15.95
C VAL A 50 -21.84 19.19 -15.68
N SER A 51 -21.06 19.51 -14.65
CA SER A 51 -20.68 20.88 -14.30
C SER A 51 -19.20 21.04 -13.96
N ASP A 52 -18.68 22.24 -14.23
CA ASP A 52 -17.29 22.62 -13.93
C ASP A 52 -16.94 22.43 -12.44
N VAL A 53 -17.90 22.67 -11.54
CA VAL A 53 -17.70 22.49 -10.10
C VAL A 53 -17.43 21.01 -9.80
N GLN A 54 -18.21 20.09 -10.38
CA GLN A 54 -18.00 18.66 -10.17
C GLN A 54 -16.65 18.22 -10.73
N THR A 55 -16.28 18.67 -11.94
CA THR A 55 -14.97 18.37 -12.54
C THR A 55 -13.83 18.84 -11.63
N ARG A 56 -13.90 20.06 -11.08
CA ARG A 56 -12.90 20.60 -10.15
C ARG A 56 -12.81 19.80 -8.84
N VAL A 57 -13.93 19.28 -8.33
CA VAL A 57 -13.93 18.41 -7.14
C VAL A 57 -13.14 17.13 -7.42
N HIS A 58 -13.44 16.41 -8.50
CA HIS A 58 -12.73 15.18 -8.85
C HIS A 58 -11.23 15.42 -9.09
N GLN A 59 -10.87 16.48 -9.80
CA GLN A 59 -9.47 16.86 -10.01
C GLN A 59 -8.75 17.14 -8.68
N ARG A 60 -9.40 17.87 -7.77
CA ARG A 60 -8.80 18.21 -6.48
C ARG A 60 -8.59 16.97 -5.59
N ILE A 61 -9.54 16.03 -5.61
CA ILE A 61 -9.41 14.76 -4.88
C ILE A 61 -8.30 13.93 -5.51
N ALA A 62 -8.33 13.69 -6.83
CA ALA A 62 -7.32 12.91 -7.54
C ALA A 62 -5.89 13.43 -7.29
N ALA A 63 -5.70 14.76 -7.31
CA ALA A 63 -4.41 15.38 -7.02
C ALA A 63 -3.94 15.15 -5.57
N ALA A 64 -4.83 15.16 -4.58
CA ALA A 64 -4.46 14.82 -3.20
C ALA A 64 -4.17 13.33 -3.04
N THR A 65 -5.01 12.47 -3.65
CA THR A 65 -4.84 11.02 -3.63
C THR A 65 -3.49 10.62 -4.20
N GLN A 66 -3.04 11.24 -5.29
CA GLN A 66 -1.73 10.97 -5.87
C GLN A 66 -0.58 11.34 -4.93
N LYS A 67 -0.66 12.48 -4.23
CA LYS A 67 0.36 12.87 -3.25
C LYS A 67 0.41 11.92 -2.05
N ALA A 68 -0.75 11.54 -1.53
CA ALA A 68 -0.85 10.58 -0.44
C ALA A 68 -0.34 9.19 -0.86
N HIS A 69 -0.62 8.78 -2.10
CA HIS A 69 -0.14 7.51 -2.65
C HIS A 69 1.39 7.44 -2.68
N LEU A 70 2.07 8.51 -3.13
CA LEU A 70 3.53 8.58 -3.12
C LEU A 70 4.11 8.50 -1.70
N ILE A 71 3.53 9.23 -0.74
CA ILE A 71 3.95 9.20 0.67
C ILE A 71 3.83 7.78 1.24
N MET A 72 2.72 7.09 0.94
CA MET A 72 2.52 5.73 1.43
C MET A 72 3.45 4.71 0.76
N GLU A 73 3.79 4.88 -0.52
CA GLU A 73 4.79 4.03 -1.18
C GLU A 73 6.19 4.22 -0.60
N GLU A 74 6.59 5.46 -0.31
CA GLU A 74 7.86 5.74 0.38
C GLU A 74 7.86 5.14 1.79
N CYS A 75 6.78 5.32 2.56
CA CYS A 75 6.62 4.70 3.86
C CYS A 75 6.71 3.16 3.81
N LEU A 76 6.10 2.52 2.80
CA LEU A 76 6.19 1.07 2.64
C LEU A 76 7.63 0.62 2.40
N LYS A 77 8.33 1.33 1.51
CA LYS A 77 9.74 1.06 1.24
C LYS A 77 10.58 1.16 2.51
N ASP A 78 10.43 2.26 3.26
CA ASP A 78 11.17 2.47 4.50
C ASP A 78 10.88 1.38 5.54
N VAL A 79 9.63 0.95 5.68
CA VAL A 79 9.24 -0.15 6.59
C VAL A 79 9.91 -1.46 6.17
N LEU A 80 9.87 -1.80 4.88
CA LEU A 80 10.51 -3.02 4.36
C LEU A 80 12.03 -2.99 4.59
N ASP A 81 12.66 -1.83 4.37
CA ASP A 81 14.10 -1.65 4.60
C ASP A 81 14.45 -1.75 6.11
N MET A 82 13.65 -1.15 7.00
CA MET A 82 13.83 -1.22 8.46
C MET A 82 13.67 -2.65 8.99
N GLU A 83 12.70 -3.40 8.46
CA GLU A 83 12.45 -4.78 8.84
C GLU A 83 13.42 -5.76 8.16
N GLY A 84 14.24 -5.31 7.21
CA GLY A 84 15.25 -6.12 6.54
C GLY A 84 14.70 -7.09 5.49
N TRP A 85 13.63 -6.71 4.81
CA TRP A 85 13.08 -7.49 3.69
C TRP A 85 14.02 -7.48 2.49
N ASP A 86 14.01 -8.56 1.72
CA ASP A 86 14.72 -8.61 0.44
C ASP A 86 14.01 -7.70 -0.59
N PRO A 87 14.69 -6.70 -1.17
CA PRO A 87 14.06 -5.75 -2.08
C PRO A 87 13.73 -6.34 -3.46
N GLU A 88 14.36 -7.45 -3.87
CA GLU A 88 14.10 -8.11 -5.15
C GLU A 88 12.97 -9.13 -5.00
N THR A 89 13.04 -9.96 -3.97
CA THR A 89 12.07 -11.05 -3.76
C THR A 89 10.88 -10.63 -2.91
N LEU A 90 10.97 -9.51 -2.18
CA LEU A 90 10.00 -9.08 -1.18
C LEU A 90 9.70 -10.18 -0.17
N GLU A 91 10.73 -10.88 0.28
CA GLU A 91 10.64 -11.89 1.33
C GLU A 91 10.99 -11.28 2.70
N MET A 92 10.16 -11.56 3.69
CA MET A 92 10.43 -11.20 5.08
C MET A 92 11.65 -11.97 5.59
N PRO A 93 12.56 -11.41 6.38
CA PRO A 93 13.73 -12.14 6.85
C PRO A 93 13.37 -13.23 7.85
N ALA A 94 14.09 -14.37 7.79
CA ALA A 94 13.81 -15.53 8.63
C ALA A 94 13.87 -15.22 10.14
N GLY A 95 14.78 -14.35 10.57
CA GLY A 95 14.90 -13.96 11.98
C GLY A 95 13.65 -13.26 12.52
N LEU A 96 13.01 -12.40 11.70
CA LEU A 96 11.76 -11.74 12.07
C LEU A 96 10.60 -12.74 12.11
N ARG A 97 10.54 -13.67 11.14
CA ARG A 97 9.55 -14.75 11.12
C ARG A 97 9.61 -15.60 12.39
N THR A 98 10.79 -16.05 12.79
CA THR A 98 10.97 -16.89 13.98
C THR A 98 10.58 -16.17 15.27
N LEU A 99 10.87 -14.87 15.40
CA LEU A 99 10.44 -14.09 16.57
C LEU A 99 8.91 -14.06 16.68
N LEU A 100 8.22 -13.83 15.57
CA LEU A 100 6.76 -13.77 15.53
C LEU A 100 6.12 -15.15 15.77
N GLU A 101 6.72 -16.22 15.25
CA GLU A 101 6.30 -17.60 15.53
C GLU A 101 6.45 -17.95 17.02
N GLN A 102 7.53 -17.52 17.67
CA GLN A 102 7.73 -17.75 19.11
C GLN A 102 6.74 -17.00 19.99
N GLU A 103 6.31 -15.80 19.60
CA GLU A 103 5.28 -15.06 20.33
C GLU A 103 3.93 -15.80 20.30
N ILE A 104 3.56 -16.44 19.18
CA ILE A 104 2.33 -17.25 19.07
C ILE A 104 2.35 -18.44 20.03
N ASP A 105 3.47 -19.16 20.08
CA ASP A 105 3.60 -20.36 20.91
C ASP A 105 3.64 -20.06 22.43
N SER A 106 3.71 -18.77 22.80
CA SER A 106 3.77 -18.32 24.20
C SER A 106 2.42 -17.92 24.81
N GLU A 107 1.33 -17.92 24.02
CA GLU A 107 -0.07 -17.72 24.46
C GLU A 107 -0.82 -19.04 24.72
#